data_AF-A0A9X1WTM5-F1
#
_entry.id   AF-A0A9X1WTM5-F1
#
_cell.length_a   1.000
_cell.length_b   1.000
_cell.length_c   1.000
_cell.angle_alpha   90.00
_cell.angle_beta   90.00
_cell.angle_gamma   90.00
#
_symmetry.space_group_name_H-M   'P 1'
#
loop_
_entity.id
_entity.type
_entity.pdbx_description
1 polymer ?
#
loop_
_entity_poly.entity_id
_entity_poly.type
_entity_poly.pdbx_seq_one_letter_code
_entity_poly.pdbx_strand_id
1 'polypeptide(L)'
;MNISAAINYAILMVNDQENKDYYDNFVPMIAECIRRSTSPYISANEVQYDLSKQFGIKIPINVIDTILRRRLTSKKYIQYKDKKFIPNREMLESLNFVSKQESILEQHEKLINQLISFSKKYPTINWTKEDAENAFDHYLKRNNLLLLNIEKSSVTNTEEYNGSPAFIIGQYIKSLDIDSIEYRYFESIVKGDMLANAIYFTDPAHTGMKFQNNTQIYFDTTFLIYALGYAGEARQAPCLELISLLKDSNAVLRCFKHTINEIIGILEGCQYRLRTGNLVDNHGTMEYFLANKYTATDIDRLIYSVENEIEQRLKIRVFEKPSYIEEFNIDERGLTETLRGSIRYTKEQALERDVTSIAAIMRLRKLQSSIYIENCKALFITTNHSLAEITKRYFFKESDNNRIIPPVLPAYILTNLLWLKNPTASPTLTRKRIIADCVASTATPEYIWKRYFEKIEEIKNNGTITSDDYYILRYSQEARSLMMEITSGDENAITIGTIEEILAASKAELIKDQQSITEETQRKKDEVQAEFESYIREVASATEIRNDRINNISISWGRRIVKIIKAVIVLILLAGQTFAYYMLNFTIPLWVHIPVVLLFISFFPVAGYMGLSLLRPFDKLEHFIVNLIKNKLTSLVDLRQQTT
;
A
#
# COMPACT_ATOMS: atom_id res chain seq x y z
N MET A 1 11.74 6.72 39.91
CA MET A 1 11.86 6.80 38.44
C MET A 1 10.46 6.99 37.89
N ASN A 2 10.22 8.12 37.22
CA ASN A 2 8.98 8.31 36.48
C ASN A 2 9.13 7.51 35.19
N ILE A 3 8.40 6.40 35.09
CA ILE A 3 8.44 5.52 33.92
C ILE A 3 7.74 6.24 32.77
N SER A 4 8.34 6.30 31.57
CA SER A 4 7.72 6.93 30.39
C SER A 4 6.29 6.40 30.18
N ALA A 5 5.37 7.29 29.80
CA ALA A 5 3.97 6.93 29.56
C ALA A 5 3.85 5.79 28.53
N ALA A 6 4.75 5.74 27.54
CA ALA A 6 4.80 4.69 26.53
C ALA A 6 4.93 3.28 27.14
N ILE A 7 5.79 3.13 28.15
CA ILE A 7 5.98 1.87 28.86
C ILE A 7 4.68 1.45 29.57
N ASN A 8 3.99 2.39 30.23
CA ASN A 8 2.74 2.10 30.92
C ASN A 8 1.62 1.69 29.95
N TYR A 9 1.59 2.26 28.75
CA TYR A 9 0.65 1.82 27.70
C TYR A 9 0.98 0.42 27.17
N ALA A 10 2.25 0.10 26.93
CA ALA A 10 2.64 -1.25 26.55
C ALA A 10 2.28 -2.29 27.64
N ILE A 11 2.41 -1.92 28.92
CA ILE A 11 2.02 -2.78 30.06
C ILE A 11 0.53 -3.16 30.01
N LEU A 12 -0.36 -2.26 29.58
CA LEU A 12 -1.79 -2.56 29.43
C LEU A 12 -2.03 -3.72 28.45
N MET A 13 -1.17 -3.88 27.45
CA MET A 13 -1.32 -4.89 26.41
C MET A 13 -0.67 -6.24 26.75
N VAL A 14 0.01 -6.36 27.89
CA VAL A 14 0.71 -7.60 28.31
C VAL A 14 -0.22 -8.80 28.49
N ASN A 15 -1.50 -8.56 28.76
CA ASN A 15 -2.51 -9.61 28.94
C ASN A 15 -3.52 -9.69 27.80
N ASP A 16 -3.26 -9.00 26.69
CA ASP A 16 -4.13 -9.01 25.52
C ASP A 16 -4.08 -10.40 24.89
N GLN A 17 -5.04 -11.22 25.27
CA GLN A 17 -5.31 -12.50 24.63
C GLN A 17 -6.64 -12.36 23.91
N GLU A 18 -6.64 -12.79 22.65
CA GLU A 18 -7.84 -12.87 21.83
C GLU A 18 -8.96 -13.54 22.64
N ASN A 19 -10.08 -12.83 22.85
CA ASN A 19 -11.28 -13.19 23.63
C ASN A 19 -11.39 -12.76 25.11
N LYS A 20 -10.58 -11.82 25.63
CA LYS A 20 -10.86 -11.19 26.95
C LYS A 20 -11.54 -9.83 26.81
N ASP A 21 -12.37 -9.50 27.80
CA ASP A 21 -12.98 -8.17 27.92
C ASP A 21 -11.88 -7.15 28.23
N TYR A 22 -11.82 -6.03 27.51
CA TYR A 22 -10.73 -5.06 27.58
C TYR A 22 -10.54 -4.44 28.97
N TYR A 23 -11.55 -4.48 29.85
CA TYR A 23 -11.40 -4.13 31.27
C TYR A 23 -10.38 -5.03 32.00
N ASP A 24 -10.12 -6.24 31.53
CA ASP A 24 -9.13 -7.16 32.09
C ASP A 24 -7.69 -6.66 31.94
N ASN A 25 -7.43 -5.82 30.93
CA ASN A 25 -6.10 -5.25 30.66
C ASN A 25 -5.68 -4.24 31.75
N PHE A 26 -6.64 -3.61 32.42
CA PHE A 26 -6.37 -2.68 33.53
C PHE A 26 -6.20 -3.38 34.89
N VAL A 27 -6.62 -4.64 35.01
CA VAL A 27 -6.60 -5.39 36.27
C VAL A 27 -5.20 -5.47 36.90
N PRO A 28 -4.12 -5.78 36.16
CA PRO A 28 -2.78 -5.90 36.75
C PRO A 28 -2.30 -4.59 37.40
N MET A 29 -2.53 -3.45 36.74
CA MET A 29 -2.08 -2.15 37.25
C MET A 29 -2.90 -1.72 38.47
N ILE A 30 -4.22 -1.91 38.43
CA ILE A 30 -5.09 -1.64 39.59
C ILE A 30 -4.74 -2.56 40.76
N ALA A 31 -4.46 -3.84 40.50
CA ALA A 31 -4.06 -4.78 41.53
C ALA A 31 -2.70 -4.42 42.14
N GLU A 32 -1.74 -3.93 41.34
CA GLU A 32 -0.46 -3.42 41.84
C GLU A 32 -0.62 -2.17 42.73
N CYS A 33 -1.50 -1.23 42.36
CA CYS A 33 -1.85 -0.09 43.24
C CYS A 33 -2.37 -0.59 44.59
N ILE A 34 -3.29 -1.56 44.58
CA ILE A 34 -3.88 -2.12 45.80
C ILE A 34 -2.82 -2.88 46.63
N ARG A 35 -1.93 -3.64 45.98
CA ARG A 35 -0.86 -4.39 46.64
C ARG A 35 0.06 -3.46 47.42
N ARG A 36 0.38 -2.29 46.85
CA ARG A 36 1.26 -1.27 47.47
C ARG A 36 0.56 -0.43 48.53
N SER A 37 -0.76 -0.28 48.45
CA SER A 37 -1.53 0.44 49.48
C SER A 37 -1.40 -0.26 50.81
N THR A 38 -1.21 0.46 51.91
CA THR A 38 -1.17 -0.10 53.28
C THR A 38 -2.56 -0.12 53.92
N SER A 39 -3.58 0.41 53.25
CA SER A 39 -4.93 0.50 53.80
C SER A 39 -5.57 -0.90 53.96
N PRO A 40 -6.31 -1.13 55.06
CA PRO A 40 -7.11 -2.34 55.23
C PRO A 40 -8.36 -2.36 54.33
N TYR A 41 -8.76 -1.21 53.78
CA TYR A 41 -9.93 -1.08 52.90
C TYR A 41 -9.55 -0.36 51.60
N ILE A 42 -10.16 -0.77 50.49
CA ILE A 42 -9.87 -0.18 49.18
C ILE A 42 -10.92 0.89 48.86
N SER A 43 -10.47 2.12 48.66
CA SER A 43 -11.28 3.23 48.14
C SER A 43 -11.04 3.41 46.65
N ALA A 44 -12.11 3.50 45.86
CA ALA A 44 -11.99 3.73 44.42
C ALA A 44 -11.27 5.05 44.09
N ASN A 45 -11.45 6.09 44.92
CA ASN A 45 -10.79 7.39 44.74
C ASN A 45 -9.29 7.30 44.99
N GLU A 46 -8.87 6.54 46.01
CA GLU A 46 -7.45 6.31 46.30
C GLU A 46 -6.80 5.51 45.17
N VAL A 47 -7.46 4.45 44.69
CA VAL A 47 -6.98 3.69 43.53
C VAL A 47 -6.86 4.57 42.29
N GLN A 48 -7.84 5.46 42.04
CA GLN A 48 -7.77 6.40 40.92
C GLN A 48 -6.56 7.34 41.02
N TYR A 49 -6.33 7.88 42.21
CA TYR A 49 -5.20 8.75 42.48
C TYR A 49 -3.86 8.01 42.33
N ASP A 50 -3.74 6.82 42.91
CA ASP A 50 -2.54 5.99 42.82
C ASP A 50 -2.23 5.55 41.40
N LEU A 51 -3.27 5.22 40.62
CA LEU A 51 -3.11 4.86 39.21
C LEU A 51 -2.60 6.05 38.39
N SER A 52 -3.17 7.24 38.60
CA SER A 52 -2.71 8.46 37.95
C SER A 52 -1.29 8.82 38.36
N LYS A 53 -0.94 8.65 39.64
CA LYS A 53 0.37 9.02 40.19
C LYS A 53 1.48 8.07 39.76
N GLN A 54 1.21 6.75 39.76
CA GLN A 54 2.22 5.73 39.50
C GLN A 54 2.38 5.42 38.02
N PHE A 55 1.29 5.51 37.25
CA PHE A 55 1.27 5.06 35.86
C PHE A 55 0.90 6.17 34.87
N GLY A 56 0.53 7.37 35.35
CA GLY A 56 0.08 8.46 34.50
C GLY A 56 -1.31 8.25 33.89
N ILE A 57 -1.98 7.12 34.16
CA ILE A 57 -3.27 6.77 33.57
C ILE A 57 -4.40 7.28 34.46
N LYS A 58 -5.19 8.20 33.91
CA LYS A 58 -6.45 8.63 34.53
C LYS A 58 -7.59 7.76 34.00
N ILE A 59 -8.32 7.10 34.90
CA ILE A 59 -9.51 6.29 34.56
C ILE A 59 -10.72 6.88 35.29
N PRO A 60 -11.92 6.95 34.67
CA PRO A 60 -13.14 7.37 35.35
C PRO A 60 -13.45 6.51 36.58
N ILE A 61 -13.89 7.15 37.66
CA ILE A 61 -14.13 6.49 38.97
C ILE A 61 -15.10 5.31 38.87
N ASN A 62 -16.14 5.42 38.04
CA ASN A 62 -17.14 4.37 37.84
C ASN A 62 -16.57 3.14 37.14
N VAL A 63 -15.60 3.33 36.25
CA VAL A 63 -14.88 2.23 35.60
C VAL A 63 -14.04 1.50 36.64
N ILE A 64 -13.34 2.23 37.51
CA ILE A 64 -12.58 1.64 38.61
C ILE A 64 -13.50 0.85 39.55
N ASP A 65 -14.62 1.44 39.99
CA ASP A 65 -15.60 0.73 40.83
C ASP A 65 -16.13 -0.53 40.14
N THR A 66 -16.37 -0.49 38.83
CA THR A 66 -16.80 -1.66 38.06
C THR A 66 -15.71 -2.75 37.99
N ILE A 67 -14.46 -2.37 37.75
CA ILE A 67 -13.32 -3.29 37.71
C ILE A 67 -13.11 -3.93 39.10
N LEU A 68 -13.21 -3.15 40.18
CA LEU A 68 -13.16 -3.65 41.55
C LEU A 68 -14.27 -4.69 41.79
N ARG A 69 -15.54 -4.32 41.56
CA ARG A 69 -16.71 -5.19 41.83
C ARG A 69 -16.73 -6.47 40.99
N ARG A 70 -16.40 -6.37 39.70
CA ARG A 70 -16.65 -7.46 38.73
C ARG A 70 -15.41 -8.29 38.43
N ARG A 71 -14.22 -7.68 38.34
CA ARG A 71 -13.01 -8.33 37.81
C ARG A 71 -12.05 -8.72 38.92
N LEU A 72 -11.76 -7.82 39.85
CA LEU A 72 -10.85 -8.15 40.97
C LEU A 72 -11.51 -9.10 41.97
N THR A 73 -12.82 -8.97 42.21
CA THR A 73 -13.56 -9.92 43.05
C THR A 73 -13.63 -11.31 42.41
N SER A 74 -13.86 -11.43 41.10
CA SER A 74 -13.92 -12.74 40.43
C SER A 74 -12.57 -13.46 40.42
N LYS A 75 -11.47 -12.71 40.28
CA LYS A 75 -10.09 -13.23 40.37
C LYS A 75 -9.59 -13.42 41.82
N LYS A 76 -10.45 -13.16 42.82
CA LYS A 76 -10.16 -13.31 44.26
C LYS A 76 -9.01 -12.43 44.79
N TYR A 77 -8.64 -11.37 44.05
CA TYR A 77 -7.67 -10.37 44.52
C TYR A 77 -8.24 -9.48 45.62
N ILE A 78 -9.56 -9.31 45.64
CA ILE A 78 -10.26 -8.54 46.67
C ILE A 78 -11.55 -9.26 47.08
N GLN A 79 -12.00 -9.03 48.30
CA GLN A 79 -13.29 -9.49 48.81
C GLN A 79 -14.22 -8.30 49.05
N TYR A 80 -15.49 -8.43 48.68
CA TYR A 80 -16.49 -7.41 48.96
C TYR A 80 -17.36 -7.85 50.15
N LYS A 81 -17.22 -7.17 51.29
CA LYS A 81 -17.96 -7.47 52.53
C LYS A 81 -18.36 -6.18 53.23
N ASP A 82 -19.57 -6.12 53.77
CA ASP A 82 -20.10 -4.96 54.51
C ASP A 82 -19.98 -3.63 53.75
N LYS A 83 -20.26 -3.66 52.44
CA LYS A 83 -20.11 -2.56 51.48
C LYS A 83 -18.67 -2.04 51.31
N LYS A 84 -17.67 -2.75 51.80
CA LYS A 84 -16.24 -2.40 51.70
C LYS A 84 -15.48 -3.44 50.89
N PHE A 85 -14.45 -2.99 50.18
CA PHE A 85 -13.50 -3.85 49.49
C PHE A 85 -12.31 -4.13 50.40
N ILE A 86 -11.98 -5.41 50.59
CA ILE A 86 -10.88 -5.88 51.44
C ILE A 86 -9.83 -6.55 50.54
N PRO A 87 -8.55 -6.13 50.58
CA PRO A 87 -7.50 -6.73 49.75
C PRO A 87 -7.13 -8.14 50.22
N ASN A 88 -6.98 -9.07 49.29
CA ASN A 88 -6.41 -10.39 49.56
C ASN A 88 -4.89 -10.36 49.30
N ARG A 89 -4.11 -10.11 50.36
CA ARG A 89 -2.66 -9.85 50.26
C ARG A 89 -1.89 -11.02 49.66
N GLU A 90 -2.16 -12.25 50.07
CA GLU A 90 -1.49 -13.45 49.55
C GLU A 90 -1.66 -13.58 48.02
N MET A 91 -2.90 -13.42 47.53
CA MET A 91 -3.19 -13.47 46.10
C MET A 91 -2.59 -12.29 45.34
N LEU A 92 -2.53 -11.10 45.93
CA LEU A 92 -1.89 -9.93 45.34
C LEU A 92 -0.37 -10.07 45.28
N GLU A 93 0.27 -10.73 46.24
CA GLU A 93 1.72 -11.01 46.24
C GLU A 93 2.10 -12.05 45.18
N SER A 94 1.18 -12.96 44.84
CA SER A 94 1.37 -13.91 43.72
C SER A 94 1.34 -13.26 42.33
N LEU A 95 1.00 -11.97 42.22
CA LEU A 95 1.02 -11.25 40.95
C LEU A 95 2.44 -11.02 40.48
N ASN A 96 2.79 -11.66 39.37
CA ASN A 96 4.08 -11.46 38.72
C ASN A 96 4.11 -10.16 37.88
N PHE A 97 3.69 -9.04 38.46
CA PHE A 97 3.64 -7.73 37.78
C PHE A 97 5.04 -7.18 37.52
N VAL A 98 5.96 -7.35 38.47
CA VAL A 98 7.33 -6.81 38.38
C VAL A 98 8.10 -7.41 37.22
N SER A 99 8.12 -8.75 37.05
CA SER A 99 8.84 -9.34 35.91
C SER A 99 8.24 -8.97 34.54
N LYS A 100 6.91 -8.81 34.48
CA LYS A 100 6.23 -8.32 33.28
C LYS A 100 6.66 -6.89 32.94
N GLN A 101 6.74 -6.04 33.96
CA GLN A 101 7.23 -4.67 33.83
C GLN A 101 8.71 -4.65 33.39
N GLU A 102 9.57 -5.49 33.96
CA GLU A 102 10.98 -5.61 33.56
C GLU A 102 11.13 -6.04 32.10
N SER A 103 10.39 -7.06 31.65
CA SER A 103 10.42 -7.49 30.25
C SER A 103 10.00 -6.39 29.26
N ILE A 104 9.03 -5.55 29.64
CA ILE A 104 8.60 -4.41 28.83
C ILE A 104 9.65 -3.29 28.84
N LEU A 105 10.33 -3.07 29.97
CA LEU A 105 11.44 -2.12 30.07
C LEU A 105 12.59 -2.55 29.15
N GLU A 106 12.96 -3.83 29.15
CA GLU A 106 13.99 -4.36 28.24
C GLU A 106 13.64 -4.14 26.76
N GLN A 107 12.38 -4.36 26.38
CA GLN A 107 11.90 -4.09 25.02
C GLN A 107 11.95 -2.60 24.68
N HIS A 108 11.59 -1.74 25.63
CA HIS A 108 11.69 -0.29 25.47
C HIS A 108 13.14 0.15 25.23
N GLU A 109 14.07 -0.28 26.08
CA GLU A 109 15.48 0.06 25.94
C GLU A 109 16.06 -0.46 24.62
N LYS A 110 15.65 -1.65 24.18
CA LYS A 110 16.05 -2.20 22.88
C LYS A 110 15.58 -1.31 21.72
N LEU A 111 14.32 -0.87 21.74
CA LEU A 111 13.77 0.03 20.72
C LEU A 111 14.52 1.36 20.71
N ILE A 112 14.77 1.99 21.87
CA ILE A 112 15.48 3.26 21.96
C ILE A 112 16.94 3.13 21.47
N ASN A 113 17.64 2.06 21.85
CA ASN A 113 19.00 1.82 21.39
C ASN A 113 19.09 1.62 19.87
N GLN A 114 18.12 0.93 19.28
CA GLN A 114 18.02 0.81 17.82
C GLN A 114 17.65 2.14 17.15
N LEU A 115 16.77 2.94 17.74
CA LEU A 115 16.44 4.28 17.23
C LEU A 115 17.70 5.17 17.21
N ILE A 116 18.51 5.17 18.27
CA ILE A 116 19.79 5.89 18.31
C ILE A 116 20.76 5.37 17.23
N SER A 117 20.80 4.06 17.03
CA SER A 117 21.64 3.47 15.98
C SER A 117 21.17 3.85 14.58
N PHE A 118 19.86 3.95 14.39
CA PHE A 118 19.24 4.37 13.13
C PHE A 118 19.46 5.86 12.85
N SER A 119 19.37 6.72 13.87
CA SER A 119 19.53 8.16 13.72
C SER A 119 20.92 8.56 13.22
N LYS A 120 21.95 7.74 13.47
CA LYS A 120 23.33 7.93 12.96
C LYS A 120 23.45 7.90 11.43
N LYS A 121 22.42 7.43 10.71
CA LYS A 121 22.36 7.56 9.24
C LYS A 121 22.29 9.02 8.79
N TYR A 122 21.79 9.90 9.65
CA TYR A 122 21.63 11.32 9.38
C TYR A 122 22.81 12.08 10.03
N PRO A 123 23.76 12.62 9.25
CA PRO A 123 25.03 13.16 9.77
C PRO A 123 24.85 14.33 10.75
N THR A 124 23.74 15.06 10.63
CA THR A 124 23.38 16.20 11.48
C THR A 124 22.78 15.79 12.83
N ILE A 125 22.49 14.50 13.03
CA ILE A 125 21.81 13.97 14.20
C ILE A 125 22.77 13.19 15.10
N ASN A 126 22.91 13.64 16.34
CA ASN A 126 23.64 12.91 17.38
C ASN A 126 22.82 12.84 18.66
N TRP A 127 21.91 11.86 18.75
CA TRP A 127 21.03 11.69 19.91
C TRP A 127 21.70 10.91 21.03
N THR A 128 21.64 11.46 22.23
CA THR A 128 21.83 10.71 23.47
C THR A 128 20.60 9.84 23.76
N LYS A 129 20.67 8.99 24.79
CA LYS A 129 19.50 8.20 25.24
C LYS A 129 18.33 9.11 25.65
N GLU A 130 18.63 10.20 26.35
CA GLU A 130 17.62 11.17 26.79
C GLU A 130 16.98 11.91 25.61
N ASP A 131 17.78 12.33 24.62
CA ASP A 131 17.25 12.97 23.40
C ASP A 131 16.32 12.04 22.64
N ALA A 132 16.69 10.76 22.50
CA ALA A 132 15.89 9.76 21.81
C ALA A 132 14.58 9.45 22.55
N GLU A 133 14.60 9.38 23.88
CA GLU A 133 13.39 9.21 24.70
C GLU A 133 12.45 10.42 24.57
N ASN A 134 12.99 11.64 24.68
CA ASN A 134 12.22 12.88 24.53
C ASN A 134 11.62 13.02 23.12
N ALA A 135 12.40 12.71 22.09
CA ALA A 135 11.96 12.68 20.70
C ALA A 135 10.83 11.66 20.48
N PHE A 136 10.96 10.47 21.06
CA PHE A 136 9.97 9.40 20.97
C PHE A 136 8.66 9.77 21.68
N ASP A 137 8.73 10.30 22.90
CA ASP A 137 7.57 10.80 23.62
C ASP A 137 6.88 11.94 22.87
N HIS A 138 7.66 12.87 22.29
CA HIS A 138 7.11 13.95 21.48
C HIS A 138 6.44 13.44 20.20
N TYR A 139 7.04 12.45 19.51
CA TYR A 139 6.45 11.82 18.33
C TYR A 139 5.09 11.19 18.66
N LEU A 140 5.02 10.44 19.75
CA LEU A 140 3.79 9.80 20.17
C LEU A 140 2.70 10.82 20.57
N LYS A 141 3.06 11.89 21.30
CA LYS A 141 2.12 12.99 21.62
C LYS A 141 1.62 13.69 20.35
N ARG A 142 2.52 14.04 19.42
CA ARG A 142 2.21 14.73 18.16
C ARG A 142 1.22 13.94 17.30
N ASN A 143 1.37 12.61 17.24
CA ASN A 143 0.51 11.74 16.44
C ASN A 143 -0.76 11.28 17.19
N ASN A 144 -1.09 11.89 18.33
CA ASN A 144 -2.23 11.51 19.17
C ASN A 144 -2.18 10.04 19.63
N LEU A 145 -0.96 9.50 19.81
CA LEU A 145 -0.65 8.15 20.31
C LEU A 145 -0.29 8.14 21.81
N LEU A 146 -0.40 9.29 22.49
CA LEU A 146 -0.30 9.47 23.95
C LEU A 146 -1.25 10.59 24.39
N LEU A 147 -2.56 10.36 24.39
CA LEU A 147 -3.52 11.37 24.85
C LEU A 147 -3.76 11.22 26.34
N LEU A 148 -2.77 11.59 27.13
CA LEU A 148 -3.04 11.78 28.54
C LEU A 148 -3.61 13.18 28.76
N ASN A 149 -4.71 13.18 29.52
CA ASN A 149 -5.09 14.23 30.48
C ASN A 149 -3.93 14.53 31.47
N ILE A 150 -2.70 14.75 30.98
CA ILE A 150 -1.64 15.41 31.71
C ILE A 150 -2.10 16.87 31.77
N GLU A 151 -2.39 17.34 33.00
CA GLU A 151 -2.45 18.78 33.27
C GLU A 151 -1.26 19.40 32.57
N LYS A 152 -1.48 20.43 31.75
CA LYS A 152 -0.46 21.25 31.09
C LYS A 152 0.91 21.05 31.74
N SER A 153 1.65 20.02 31.33
CA SER A 153 3.08 20.09 31.37
C SER A 153 3.29 21.18 30.35
N SER A 154 3.58 22.37 30.85
CA SER A 154 4.14 23.48 30.10
C SER A 154 4.83 22.89 28.90
N VAL A 155 4.41 23.30 27.70
CA VAL A 155 5.22 23.13 26.49
C VAL A 155 6.55 23.75 26.89
N THR A 156 7.44 22.95 27.46
CA THR A 156 8.83 23.26 27.67
C THR A 156 9.28 23.54 26.27
N ASN A 157 9.71 24.79 26.08
CA ASN A 157 10.19 25.34 24.82
C ASN A 157 10.71 24.21 23.95
N THR A 158 10.15 24.11 22.74
CA THR A 158 10.71 23.28 21.66
C THR A 158 12.22 23.44 21.71
N GLU A 159 12.91 22.46 22.27
CA GLU A 159 14.35 22.41 22.14
C GLU A 159 14.60 22.42 20.64
N GLU A 160 15.50 23.28 20.18
CA GLU A 160 15.93 23.31 18.80
C GLU A 160 16.64 21.99 18.52
N TYR A 161 15.87 20.97 18.11
CA TYR A 161 16.42 19.75 17.58
C TYR A 161 17.02 20.09 16.20
N ASN A 162 18.26 19.69 15.97
CA ASN A 162 18.79 19.59 14.61
C ASN A 162 17.95 18.51 13.89
N GLY A 163 17.33 18.85 12.76
CA GLY A 163 16.40 17.95 12.06
C GLY A 163 15.02 17.82 12.71
N SER A 164 14.11 17.14 12.01
CA SER A 164 12.76 16.84 12.51
C SER A 164 12.76 15.48 13.22
N PRO A 165 12.63 15.42 14.56
CA PRO A 165 12.54 14.14 15.27
C PRO A 165 11.39 13.27 14.78
N ALA A 166 10.29 13.91 14.36
CA ALA A 166 9.14 13.21 13.82
C ALA A 166 9.44 12.51 12.49
N PHE A 167 10.22 13.14 11.61
CA PHE A 167 10.66 12.54 10.36
C PHE A 167 11.51 11.30 10.61
N ILE A 168 12.52 11.42 11.49
CA ILE A 168 13.47 10.34 11.78
C ILE A 168 12.77 9.14 12.40
N ILE A 169 11.90 9.36 13.39
CA ILE A 169 11.14 8.28 14.04
C ILE A 169 10.15 7.65 13.06
N GLY A 170 9.49 8.45 12.21
CA GLY A 170 8.62 7.95 11.15
C GLY A 170 9.36 7.02 10.18
N GLN A 171 10.58 7.39 9.76
CA GLN A 171 11.42 6.55 8.90
C GLN A 171 11.93 5.30 9.62
N TYR A 172 12.30 5.43 10.90
CA TYR A 172 12.73 4.29 11.72
C TYR A 172 11.61 3.25 11.80
N ILE A 173 10.40 3.65 12.21
CA ILE A 173 9.25 2.73 12.32
C ILE A 173 8.92 2.11 10.96
N LYS A 174 8.98 2.88 9.87
CA LYS A 174 8.76 2.37 8.51
C LYS A 174 9.82 1.34 8.09
N SER A 175 11.03 1.42 8.63
CA SER A 175 12.11 0.47 8.35
C SER A 175 12.06 -0.82 9.16
N LEU A 176 11.22 -0.88 10.21
CA LEU A 176 11.07 -2.07 11.03
C LEU A 176 10.29 -3.14 10.28
N ASP A 177 10.73 -4.39 10.43
CA ASP A 177 9.94 -5.55 10.02
C ASP A 177 8.69 -5.67 10.91
N ILE A 178 7.53 -5.95 10.32
CA ILE A 178 6.25 -6.12 11.01
C ILE A 178 6.34 -7.25 12.06
N ASP A 179 7.17 -8.26 11.80
CA ASP A 179 7.38 -9.39 12.70
C ASP A 179 8.54 -9.20 13.70
N SER A 180 9.18 -8.02 13.69
CA SER A 180 10.21 -7.67 14.67
C SER A 180 9.62 -7.50 16.09
N ILE A 181 10.47 -7.69 17.10
CA ILE A 181 10.06 -7.50 18.51
C ILE A 181 9.74 -6.02 18.75
N GLU A 182 10.49 -5.13 18.11
CA GLU A 182 10.43 -3.68 18.24
C GLU A 182 9.15 -3.14 17.60
N TYR A 183 8.75 -3.64 16.42
CA TYR A 183 7.47 -3.29 15.83
C TYR A 183 6.29 -3.78 16.69
N ARG A 184 6.33 -5.03 17.19
CA ARG A 184 5.28 -5.55 18.10
C ARG A 184 5.20 -4.76 19.40
N TYR A 185 6.33 -4.33 19.94
CA TYR A 185 6.38 -3.48 21.11
C TYR A 185 5.76 -2.11 20.84
N PHE A 186 6.12 -1.48 19.71
CA PHE A 186 5.50 -0.22 19.27
C PHE A 186 3.99 -0.37 19.04
N GLU A 187 3.56 -1.45 18.39
CA GLU A 187 2.14 -1.79 18.21
C GLU A 187 1.41 -1.93 19.54
N SER A 188 2.07 -2.49 20.57
CA SER A 188 1.54 -2.61 21.93
C SER A 188 1.38 -1.26 22.62
N ILE A 189 2.30 -0.31 22.41
CA ILE A 189 2.15 1.07 22.90
C ILE A 189 0.89 1.69 22.29
N VAL A 190 0.74 1.60 20.96
CA VAL A 190 -0.39 2.20 20.24
C VAL A 190 -1.72 1.58 20.66
N LYS A 191 -1.80 0.25 20.79
CA LYS A 191 -3.02 -0.42 21.30
C LYS A 191 -3.35 -0.01 22.74
N GLY A 192 -2.32 0.12 23.59
CA GLY A 192 -2.47 0.58 24.97
C GLY A 192 -3.06 1.99 25.06
N ASP A 193 -2.56 2.91 24.22
CA ASP A 193 -3.12 4.27 24.11
C ASP A 193 -4.57 4.25 23.60
N MET A 194 -4.84 3.48 22.52
CA MET A 194 -6.20 3.33 21.99
C MET A 194 -7.19 2.89 23.08
N LEU A 195 -6.79 1.90 23.89
CA LEU A 195 -7.57 1.37 24.98
C LEU A 195 -7.82 2.40 26.09
N ALA A 196 -6.77 3.09 26.53
CA ALA A 196 -6.86 4.08 27.59
C ALA A 196 -7.70 5.30 27.21
N ASN A 197 -7.70 5.69 25.94
CA ASN A 197 -8.49 6.84 25.47
C ASN A 197 -9.96 6.49 25.29
N ALA A 198 -10.24 5.28 24.81
CA ALA A 198 -11.60 4.85 24.58
C ALA A 198 -12.35 4.55 25.89
N ILE A 199 -11.66 4.18 26.98
CA ILE A 199 -12.33 3.86 28.25
C ILE A 199 -13.14 5.02 28.86
N TYR A 200 -12.83 6.27 28.49
CA TYR A 200 -13.57 7.46 28.92
C TYR A 200 -14.99 7.53 28.40
N PHE A 201 -15.26 6.96 27.22
CA PHE A 201 -16.57 7.03 26.59
C PHE A 201 -17.30 5.68 26.59
N THR A 202 -16.68 4.63 27.13
CA THR A 202 -17.31 3.32 27.28
C THR A 202 -17.84 3.10 28.69
N ASP A 203 -19.09 2.64 28.80
CA ASP A 203 -19.66 2.14 30.04
C ASP A 203 -19.60 0.59 30.05
N PRO A 204 -18.94 -0.04 31.04
CA PRO A 204 -18.82 -1.51 31.13
C PRO A 204 -20.16 -2.24 31.26
N ALA A 205 -21.24 -1.53 31.57
CA ALA A 205 -22.59 -2.08 31.62
C ALA A 205 -23.28 -2.11 30.24
N HIS A 206 -22.75 -1.37 29.25
CA HIS A 206 -23.36 -1.16 27.94
C HIS A 206 -22.47 -1.66 26.77
N THR A 207 -21.47 -2.50 27.08
CA THR A 207 -20.60 -3.17 26.10
C THR A 207 -21.44 -4.03 25.16
N GLY A 208 -21.63 -3.56 23.91
CA GLY A 208 -22.43 -4.23 22.88
C GLY A 208 -23.63 -3.44 22.35
N MET A 209 -23.95 -2.26 22.92
CA MET A 209 -24.95 -1.38 22.31
C MET A 209 -24.48 -0.89 20.94
N LYS A 210 -25.28 -1.20 19.90
CA LYS A 210 -25.19 -0.56 18.58
C LYS A 210 -25.75 0.87 18.66
N PHE A 211 -25.42 1.72 17.69
CA PHE A 211 -26.07 3.02 17.60
C PHE A 211 -27.59 2.82 17.51
N GLN A 212 -28.35 3.62 18.25
CA GLN A 212 -29.79 3.70 18.01
C GLN A 212 -29.98 4.16 16.56
N ASN A 213 -30.95 3.59 15.83
CA ASN A 213 -31.15 3.70 14.37
C ASN A 213 -31.24 5.13 13.76
N ASN A 214 -30.91 6.19 14.49
CA ASN A 214 -30.94 7.59 14.08
C ASN A 214 -29.67 8.39 14.41
N THR A 215 -28.59 7.80 14.94
CA THR A 215 -27.35 8.58 15.16
C THR A 215 -26.72 8.99 13.83
N GLN A 216 -26.66 10.31 13.59
CA GLN A 216 -26.15 10.87 12.35
C GLN A 216 -24.69 11.30 12.52
N ILE A 217 -23.81 10.71 11.72
CA ILE A 217 -22.38 11.00 11.75
C ILE A 217 -22.03 11.86 10.55
N TYR A 218 -21.56 13.08 10.79
CA TYR A 218 -21.16 14.03 9.76
C TYR A 218 -19.64 14.10 9.68
N PHE A 219 -19.08 13.96 8.49
CA PHE A 219 -17.63 13.99 8.28
C PHE A 219 -17.15 15.36 7.79
N ASP A 220 -15.99 15.75 8.31
CA ASP A 220 -15.22 16.91 7.91
C ASP A 220 -14.53 16.73 6.53
N THR A 221 -14.14 17.84 5.90
CA THR A 221 -13.53 17.91 4.57
C THR A 221 -12.27 17.07 4.48
N THR A 222 -11.33 17.24 5.42
CA THR A 222 -10.05 16.52 5.38
C THR A 222 -10.25 15.01 5.52
N PHE A 223 -11.18 14.58 6.37
CA PHE A 223 -11.55 13.16 6.50
C PHE A 223 -12.04 12.58 5.18
N LEU A 224 -12.92 13.31 4.48
CA LEU A 224 -13.46 12.86 3.19
C LEU A 224 -12.40 12.84 2.08
N ILE A 225 -11.48 13.81 2.03
CA ILE A 225 -10.33 13.79 1.11
C ILE A 225 -9.51 12.51 1.30
N TYR A 226 -9.23 12.15 2.55
CA TYR A 226 -8.49 10.93 2.86
C TYR A 226 -9.28 9.67 2.49
N ALA A 227 -10.56 9.58 2.88
CA ALA A 227 -11.44 8.46 2.53
C ALA A 227 -11.58 8.27 1.00
N LEU A 228 -11.58 9.37 0.25
CA LEU A 228 -11.62 9.34 -1.20
C LEU A 228 -10.34 8.79 -1.84
N GLY A 229 -9.21 8.87 -1.13
CA GLY A 229 -7.89 8.44 -1.61
C GLY A 229 -7.05 9.58 -2.20
N TYR A 230 -7.50 10.83 -2.09
CA TYR A 230 -6.83 12.01 -2.66
C TYR A 230 -5.62 12.49 -1.84
N ALA A 231 -5.09 11.63 -0.96
CA ALA A 231 -3.88 11.88 -0.17
C ALA A 231 -3.10 10.58 0.09
N GLY A 232 -3.26 9.58 -0.79
CA GLY A 232 -2.57 8.29 -0.70
C GLY A 232 -3.28 7.22 0.14
N GLU A 233 -2.93 5.97 -0.14
CA GLU A 233 -3.55 4.79 0.46
C GLU A 233 -3.37 4.72 1.99
N ALA A 234 -2.19 5.12 2.48
CA ALA A 234 -1.88 5.11 3.91
C ALA A 234 -2.87 5.98 4.72
N ARG A 235 -3.26 7.15 4.20
CA ARG A 235 -4.25 8.04 4.84
C ARG A 235 -5.69 7.57 4.60
N GLN A 236 -5.94 6.89 3.49
CA GLN A 236 -7.25 6.35 3.15
C GLN A 236 -7.66 5.18 4.03
N ALA A 237 -6.75 4.23 4.29
CA ALA A 237 -7.06 2.97 4.94
C ALA A 237 -7.75 3.13 6.31
N PRO A 238 -7.26 3.98 7.24
CA PRO A 238 -7.95 4.21 8.53
C PRO A 238 -9.35 4.82 8.38
N CYS A 239 -9.55 5.68 7.37
CA CYS A 239 -10.84 6.33 7.13
C CYS A 239 -11.89 5.34 6.61
N LEU A 240 -11.50 4.47 5.67
CA LEU A 240 -12.38 3.40 5.17
C LEU A 240 -12.73 2.40 6.27
N GLU A 241 -11.80 2.11 7.16
CA GLU A 241 -12.02 1.22 8.31
C GLU A 241 -13.03 1.81 9.30
N LEU A 242 -12.91 3.09 9.64
CA LEU A 242 -13.92 3.78 10.46
C LEU A 242 -15.30 3.78 9.78
N ILE A 243 -15.36 4.04 8.47
CA ILE A 243 -16.61 3.99 7.70
C ILE A 243 -17.24 2.59 7.78
N SER A 244 -16.44 1.52 7.67
CA SER A 244 -16.91 0.14 7.81
C SER A 244 -17.47 -0.12 9.21
N LEU A 245 -16.70 0.20 10.26
CA LEU A 245 -17.13 0.01 11.65
C LEU A 245 -18.43 0.75 11.98
N LEU A 246 -18.60 1.95 11.43
CA LEU A 246 -19.83 2.73 11.60
C LEU A 246 -21.03 2.12 10.87
N LYS A 247 -20.83 1.57 9.67
CA LYS A 247 -21.88 0.86 8.92
C LYS A 247 -22.32 -0.40 9.66
N ASP A 248 -21.38 -1.19 10.16
CA ASP A 248 -21.66 -2.42 10.92
C ASP A 248 -22.40 -2.14 12.24
N SER A 249 -22.22 -0.92 12.75
CA SER A 249 -22.86 -0.39 13.95
C SER A 249 -24.18 0.35 13.68
N ASN A 250 -24.70 0.33 12.44
CA ASN A 250 -25.94 0.99 11.99
C ASN A 250 -25.97 2.53 12.12
N ALA A 251 -24.83 3.21 12.07
CA ALA A 251 -24.79 4.67 12.05
C ALA A 251 -25.25 5.23 10.69
N VAL A 252 -25.93 6.38 10.70
CA VAL A 252 -26.31 7.09 9.47
C VAL A 252 -25.19 8.04 9.07
N LEU A 253 -24.47 7.68 8.02
CA LEU A 253 -23.34 8.43 7.52
C LEU A 253 -23.78 9.59 6.62
N ARG A 254 -23.29 10.80 6.93
CA ARG A 254 -23.61 12.04 6.21
C ARG A 254 -22.39 12.94 6.04
N CYS A 255 -22.50 13.90 5.13
CA CYS A 255 -21.65 15.07 5.06
C CYS A 255 -22.49 16.28 4.67
N PHE A 256 -22.02 17.49 4.97
CA PHE A 256 -22.73 18.70 4.57
C PHE A 256 -22.41 19.09 3.13
N LYS A 257 -23.36 19.73 2.43
CA LYS A 257 -23.11 20.23 1.06
C LYS A 257 -21.93 21.20 0.99
N HIS A 258 -21.76 22.07 2.00
CA HIS A 258 -20.62 22.99 2.04
C HIS A 258 -19.27 22.28 2.22
N THR A 259 -19.25 21.08 2.81
CA THR A 259 -18.07 20.20 2.88
C THR A 259 -17.69 19.71 1.48
N ILE A 260 -18.67 19.29 0.66
CA ILE A 260 -18.43 18.93 -0.74
C ILE A 260 -17.84 20.11 -1.52
N ASN A 261 -18.43 21.29 -1.38
CA ASN A 261 -17.95 22.50 -2.06
C ASN A 261 -16.53 22.88 -1.63
N GLU A 262 -16.15 22.57 -0.39
CA GLU A 262 -14.78 22.74 0.08
C GLU A 262 -13.80 21.77 -0.58
N ILE A 263 -14.15 20.49 -0.68
CA ILE A 263 -13.34 19.49 -1.39
C ILE A 263 -13.13 19.93 -2.84
N ILE A 264 -14.21 20.36 -3.52
CA ILE A 264 -14.14 20.90 -4.89
C ILE A 264 -13.15 22.07 -4.95
N GLY A 265 -13.27 23.04 -4.06
CA GLY A 265 -12.36 24.19 -4.04
C GLY A 265 -10.88 23.82 -3.76
N ILE A 266 -10.63 22.75 -3.01
CA ILE A 266 -9.27 22.21 -2.82
C ILE A 266 -8.76 21.58 -4.12
N LEU A 267 -9.57 20.77 -4.79
CA LEU A 267 -9.22 20.14 -6.07
C LEU A 267 -9.00 21.18 -7.18
N GLU A 268 -9.85 22.20 -7.28
CA GLU A 268 -9.67 23.34 -8.19
C GLU A 268 -8.35 24.07 -7.91
N GLY A 269 -7.99 24.23 -6.63
CA GLY A 269 -6.70 24.76 -6.21
C GLY A 269 -5.53 23.92 -6.71
N CYS A 270 -5.59 22.58 -6.58
CA CYS A 270 -4.58 21.66 -7.10
C CYS A 270 -4.49 21.73 -8.63
N GLN A 271 -5.63 21.77 -9.32
CA GLN A 271 -5.69 21.91 -10.77
C GLN A 271 -5.01 23.20 -11.25
N TYR A 272 -5.36 24.35 -10.66
CA TYR A 272 -4.78 25.64 -11.01
C TYR A 272 -3.26 25.62 -10.82
N ARG A 273 -2.78 25.02 -9.74
CA ARG A 273 -1.36 24.85 -9.44
C ARG A 273 -0.64 23.97 -10.45
N LEU A 274 -1.25 22.87 -10.90
CA LEU A 274 -0.69 22.04 -11.97
C LEU A 274 -0.57 22.81 -13.29
N ARG A 275 -1.58 23.63 -13.63
CA ARG A 275 -1.56 24.44 -14.86
C ARG A 275 -0.51 25.56 -14.82
N THR A 276 -0.23 26.11 -13.63
CA THR A 276 0.66 27.26 -13.45
C THR A 276 2.09 26.89 -13.00
N GLY A 277 2.33 25.61 -12.64
CA GLY A 277 3.63 25.15 -12.14
C GLY A 277 3.96 25.57 -10.70
N ASN A 278 2.98 26.05 -9.93
CA ASN A 278 3.16 26.43 -8.51
C ASN A 278 2.82 25.25 -7.59
N LEU A 279 3.81 24.45 -7.21
CA LEU A 279 3.61 23.12 -6.61
C LEU A 279 3.57 23.07 -5.08
N VAL A 280 3.41 24.21 -4.41
CA VAL A 280 3.30 24.23 -2.94
C VAL A 280 2.01 23.53 -2.51
N ASP A 281 2.12 22.61 -1.54
CA ASP A 281 1.02 21.81 -1.00
C ASP A 281 0.71 22.19 0.46
N ASN A 282 -0.58 22.29 0.78
CA ASN A 282 -1.08 22.60 2.13
C ASN A 282 -1.70 21.36 2.82
N HIS A 283 -2.09 20.31 2.07
CA HIS A 283 -2.87 19.18 2.60
C HIS A 283 -2.31 17.79 2.25
N GLY A 284 -1.22 17.71 1.48
CA GLY A 284 -0.64 16.44 0.98
C GLY A 284 -1.35 15.90 -0.28
N THR A 285 -2.41 16.57 -0.73
CA THR A 285 -3.18 16.19 -1.91
C THR A 285 -2.44 16.52 -3.20
N MET A 286 -1.74 17.66 -3.23
CA MET A 286 -0.94 18.03 -4.40
C MET A 286 0.27 17.11 -4.56
N GLU A 287 0.93 16.77 -3.46
CA GLU A 287 2.03 15.80 -3.41
C GLU A 287 1.58 14.45 -3.95
N TYR A 288 0.42 13.95 -3.51
CA TYR A 288 -0.16 12.70 -4.02
C TYR A 288 -0.42 12.74 -5.52
N PHE A 289 -1.05 13.81 -6.03
CA PHE A 289 -1.34 13.95 -7.46
C PHE A 289 -0.07 14.02 -8.31
N LEU A 290 0.96 14.70 -7.82
CA LEU A 290 2.26 14.78 -8.51
C LEU A 290 2.97 13.43 -8.53
N ALA A 291 3.03 12.72 -7.40
CA ALA A 291 3.63 11.39 -7.31
C ALA A 291 2.95 10.38 -8.24
N ASN A 292 1.63 10.50 -8.43
CA ASN A 292 0.85 9.62 -9.29
C ASN A 292 0.65 10.18 -10.72
N LYS A 293 1.40 11.23 -11.10
CA LYS A 293 1.39 11.82 -12.46
C LYS A 293 0.00 12.27 -12.95
N TYR A 294 -0.86 12.72 -12.04
CA TYR A 294 -2.17 13.26 -12.40
C TYR A 294 -2.02 14.55 -13.22
N THR A 295 -2.82 14.66 -14.28
CA THR A 295 -2.93 15.89 -15.07
C THR A 295 -4.05 16.79 -14.54
N ALA A 296 -4.05 18.06 -14.94
CA ALA A 296 -5.15 18.98 -14.63
C ALA A 296 -6.52 18.45 -15.10
N THR A 297 -6.56 17.73 -16.21
CA THR A 297 -7.75 17.08 -16.78
C THR A 297 -8.21 15.88 -15.95
N ASP A 298 -7.28 15.16 -15.32
CA ASP A 298 -7.64 14.08 -14.41
C ASP A 298 -8.30 14.64 -13.15
N ILE A 299 -7.79 15.77 -12.63
CA ILE A 299 -8.42 16.48 -11.51
C ILE A 299 -9.81 17.03 -11.89
N ASP A 300 -10.01 17.53 -13.11
CA ASP A 300 -11.35 17.92 -13.61
C ASP A 300 -12.34 16.76 -13.45
N ARG A 301 -11.95 15.54 -13.85
CA ARG A 301 -12.81 14.35 -13.71
C ARG A 301 -13.14 14.05 -12.24
N LEU A 302 -12.16 14.20 -11.33
CA LEU A 302 -12.37 14.02 -9.89
C LEU A 302 -13.37 15.05 -9.34
N ILE A 303 -13.28 16.30 -9.79
CA ILE A 303 -14.22 17.38 -9.39
C ILE A 303 -15.64 17.02 -9.80
N TYR A 304 -15.85 16.58 -11.05
CA TYR A 304 -17.19 16.20 -11.52
C TYR A 304 -17.74 14.94 -10.85
N SER A 305 -16.89 14.02 -10.37
CA SER A 305 -17.33 12.77 -9.76
C SER A 305 -17.42 12.81 -8.23
N VAL A 306 -16.87 13.82 -7.54
CA VAL A 306 -16.65 13.82 -6.08
C VAL A 306 -17.91 13.52 -5.27
N GLU A 307 -19.03 14.14 -5.63
CA GLU A 307 -20.31 13.95 -4.92
C GLU A 307 -20.82 12.52 -5.13
N ASN A 308 -20.78 12.03 -6.37
CA ASN A 308 -21.17 10.66 -6.70
C ASN A 308 -20.25 9.62 -6.03
N GLU A 309 -18.95 9.87 -5.93
CA GLU A 309 -17.99 9.02 -5.22
C GLU A 309 -18.33 8.92 -3.72
N ILE A 310 -18.66 10.05 -3.09
CA ILE A 310 -19.06 10.09 -1.67
C ILE A 310 -20.38 9.32 -1.45
N GLU A 311 -21.39 9.55 -2.30
CA GLU A 311 -22.69 8.91 -2.14
C GLU A 311 -22.69 7.43 -2.54
N GLN A 312 -22.04 7.07 -3.65
CA GLN A 312 -22.12 5.72 -4.21
C GLN A 312 -21.02 4.80 -3.72
N ARG A 313 -19.77 5.27 -3.62
CA ARG A 313 -18.65 4.43 -3.16
C ARG A 313 -18.56 4.43 -1.65
N LEU A 314 -18.54 5.60 -1.01
CA LEU A 314 -18.43 5.68 0.45
C LEU A 314 -19.77 5.42 1.16
N LYS A 315 -20.91 5.50 0.45
CA LYS A 315 -22.27 5.36 1.02
C LYS A 315 -22.54 6.40 2.10
N ILE A 316 -22.08 7.63 1.89
CA ILE A 316 -22.26 8.78 2.77
C ILE A 316 -23.27 9.73 2.10
N ARG A 317 -24.38 10.06 2.76
CA ARG A 317 -25.42 10.89 2.16
C ARG A 317 -25.10 12.37 2.28
N VAL A 318 -25.26 13.13 1.20
CA VAL A 318 -25.12 14.59 1.26
C VAL A 318 -26.35 15.20 1.94
N PHE A 319 -26.13 16.19 2.80
CA PHE A 319 -27.19 16.83 3.56
C PHE A 319 -27.02 18.36 3.55
N GLU A 320 -28.11 19.08 3.30
CA GLU A 320 -28.12 20.53 3.44
C GLU A 320 -28.11 20.92 4.91
N LYS A 321 -27.40 22.00 5.24
CA LYS A 321 -27.37 22.48 6.64
C LYS A 321 -28.80 22.78 7.12
N PRO A 322 -29.15 22.43 8.37
CA PRO A 322 -30.49 22.68 8.88
C PRO A 322 -30.78 24.18 8.91
N SER A 323 -32.04 24.55 8.63
CA SER A 323 -32.52 25.93 8.74
C SER A 323 -32.24 26.51 10.14
N TYR A 324 -32.06 27.83 10.19
CA TYR A 324 -31.91 28.53 11.46
C TYR A 324 -33.23 28.49 12.22
N ILE A 325 -33.19 27.95 13.43
CA ILE A 325 -34.31 27.90 14.38
C ILE A 325 -33.84 28.65 15.61
N GLU A 326 -34.51 29.74 15.96
CA GLU A 326 -34.08 30.69 17.00
C GLU A 326 -33.76 29.99 18.33
N GLU A 327 -34.57 29.00 18.71
CA GLU A 327 -34.46 28.20 19.94
C GLU A 327 -33.20 27.32 20.02
N PHE A 328 -32.59 26.95 18.89
CA PHE A 328 -31.46 26.01 18.82
C PHE A 328 -30.18 26.62 18.24
N ASN A 329 -30.14 27.94 18.10
CA ASN A 329 -28.94 28.64 17.65
C ASN A 329 -27.94 28.79 18.80
N ILE A 330 -26.67 28.75 18.45
CA ILE A 330 -25.54 29.01 19.35
C ILE A 330 -25.00 30.42 19.07
N ASP A 331 -24.15 30.92 19.96
CA ASP A 331 -23.36 32.12 19.71
C ASP A 331 -22.26 31.82 18.68
N GLU A 332 -22.63 31.84 17.39
CA GLU A 332 -21.71 31.59 16.28
C GLU A 332 -20.56 32.60 16.27
N ARG A 333 -20.77 33.86 16.70
CA ARG A 333 -19.73 34.90 16.76
C ARG A 333 -18.70 34.59 17.84
N GLY A 334 -19.12 34.29 19.06
CA GLY A 334 -18.22 33.92 20.14
C GLY A 334 -17.45 32.63 19.84
N LEU A 335 -18.07 31.66 19.15
CA LEU A 335 -17.38 30.47 18.65
C LEU A 335 -16.32 30.84 17.59
N THR A 336 -16.64 31.70 16.63
CA THR A 336 -15.68 32.20 15.63
C THR A 336 -14.47 32.85 16.29
N GLU A 337 -14.68 33.75 17.27
CA GLU A 337 -13.59 34.43 17.99
C GLU A 337 -12.71 33.44 18.77
N THR A 338 -13.34 32.47 19.44
CA THR A 338 -12.63 31.44 20.20
C THR A 338 -11.75 30.57 19.29
N LEU A 339 -12.30 30.12 18.16
CA LEU A 339 -11.57 29.30 17.19
C LEU A 339 -10.45 30.10 16.52
N ARG A 340 -10.70 31.36 16.11
CA ARG A 340 -9.69 32.25 15.52
C ARG A 340 -8.51 32.51 16.46
N GLY A 341 -8.78 32.70 17.75
CA GLY A 341 -7.74 32.95 18.76
C GLY A 341 -6.91 31.72 19.13
N SER A 342 -7.39 30.51 18.83
CA SER A 342 -6.79 29.25 19.31
C SER A 342 -6.25 28.35 18.20
N ILE A 343 -6.73 28.49 16.96
CA ILE A 343 -6.33 27.68 15.79
C ILE A 343 -5.84 28.61 14.69
N ARG A 344 -4.71 28.26 14.07
CA ARG A 344 -4.20 28.97 12.90
C ARG A 344 -4.95 28.50 11.64
N TYR A 345 -5.82 29.35 11.13
CA TYR A 345 -6.47 29.16 9.83
C TYR A 345 -5.70 29.89 8.73
N THR A 346 -5.43 29.22 7.61
CA THR A 346 -4.80 29.86 6.43
C THR A 346 -5.81 30.67 5.62
N LYS A 347 -7.10 30.30 5.67
CA LYS A 347 -8.19 30.96 4.94
C LYS A 347 -9.37 31.18 5.88
N GLU A 348 -9.94 32.38 5.86
CA GLU A 348 -11.11 32.74 6.68
C GLU A 348 -12.32 31.85 6.38
N GLN A 349 -12.51 31.48 5.11
CA GLN A 349 -13.59 30.59 4.69
C GLN A 349 -13.56 29.21 5.36
N ALA A 350 -12.38 28.69 5.71
CA ALA A 350 -12.27 27.41 6.42
C ALA A 350 -12.79 27.55 7.86
N LEU A 351 -12.48 28.65 8.54
CA LEU A 351 -13.03 28.96 9.87
C LEU A 351 -14.56 29.11 9.82
N GLU A 352 -15.09 29.83 8.84
CA GLU A 352 -16.54 29.99 8.67
C GLU A 352 -17.26 28.65 8.45
N ARG A 353 -16.65 27.74 7.69
CA ARG A 353 -17.18 26.39 7.44
C ARG A 353 -17.15 25.51 8.68
N ASP A 354 -16.08 25.56 9.48
CA ASP A 354 -16.00 24.86 10.76
C ASP A 354 -17.11 25.33 11.71
N VAL A 355 -17.26 26.64 11.88
CA VAL A 355 -18.32 27.25 12.70
C VAL A 355 -19.71 26.84 12.19
N THR A 356 -19.92 26.89 10.88
CA THR A 356 -21.19 26.50 10.25
C THR A 356 -21.52 25.03 10.50
N SER A 357 -20.53 24.13 10.41
CA SER A 357 -20.68 22.70 10.66
C SER A 357 -21.02 22.42 12.13
N ILE A 358 -20.31 23.06 13.06
CA ILE A 358 -20.54 22.92 14.49
C ILE A 358 -21.93 23.43 14.87
N ALA A 359 -22.31 24.61 14.38
CA ALA A 359 -23.63 25.18 14.64
C ALA A 359 -24.76 24.32 14.07
N ALA A 360 -24.58 23.77 12.86
CA ALA A 360 -25.52 22.82 12.26
C ALA A 360 -25.72 21.57 13.13
N ILE A 361 -24.63 21.03 13.71
CA ILE A 361 -24.68 19.86 14.58
C ILE A 361 -25.39 20.18 15.89
N MET A 362 -25.15 21.35 16.48
CA MET A 362 -25.85 21.80 17.67
C MET A 362 -27.36 21.97 17.42
N ARG A 363 -27.74 22.49 16.24
CA ARG A 363 -29.14 22.55 15.79
C ARG A 363 -29.77 21.15 15.65
N LEU A 364 -29.06 20.20 15.02
CA LEU A 364 -29.54 18.81 14.89
C LEU A 364 -29.67 18.10 16.24
N ARG A 365 -28.81 18.43 17.20
CA ARG A 365 -28.90 17.95 18.58
C ARG A 365 -30.01 18.64 19.37
N LYS A 366 -30.62 19.71 18.86
CA LYS A 366 -31.58 20.58 19.60
C LYS A 366 -31.00 21.08 20.92
N LEU A 367 -29.70 21.39 20.92
CA LEU A 367 -28.91 21.76 22.11
C LEU A 367 -28.95 20.73 23.25
N GLN A 368 -29.34 19.48 22.99
CA GLN A 368 -29.37 18.42 24.00
C GLN A 368 -28.01 17.73 24.13
N SER A 369 -27.54 17.61 25.37
CA SER A 369 -26.37 16.80 25.72
C SER A 369 -26.70 15.31 25.72
N SER A 370 -25.72 14.49 25.36
CA SER A 370 -25.81 13.03 25.41
C SER A 370 -24.65 12.48 26.23
N ILE A 371 -24.90 11.44 27.02
CA ILE A 371 -23.88 10.78 27.85
C ILE A 371 -23.37 9.46 27.25
N TYR A 372 -24.02 9.00 26.18
CA TYR A 372 -23.72 7.77 25.46
C TYR A 372 -23.61 8.11 23.98
N ILE A 373 -22.56 7.60 23.33
CA ILE A 373 -22.29 7.89 21.92
C ILE A 373 -23.38 7.30 21.01
N GLU A 374 -23.97 6.19 21.44
CA GLU A 374 -25.04 5.42 20.80
C GLU A 374 -26.37 6.17 20.76
N ASN A 375 -26.56 7.12 21.67
CA ASN A 375 -27.79 7.91 21.81
C ASN A 375 -27.61 9.35 21.32
N CYS A 376 -26.43 9.69 20.79
CA CYS A 376 -26.19 10.99 20.19
C CYS A 376 -27.06 11.15 18.94
N LYS A 377 -27.79 12.26 18.82
CA LYS A 377 -28.57 12.58 17.62
C LYS A 377 -27.69 12.86 16.41
N ALA A 378 -26.65 13.67 16.62
CA ALA A 378 -25.68 14.04 15.59
C ALA A 378 -24.29 14.25 16.20
N LEU A 379 -23.24 13.93 15.43
CA LEU A 379 -21.84 14.14 15.76
C LEU A 379 -21.08 14.62 14.53
N PHE A 380 -20.16 15.56 14.72
CA PHE A 380 -19.19 15.97 13.70
C PHE A 380 -17.86 15.27 13.93
N ILE A 381 -17.33 14.63 12.89
CA ILE A 381 -16.10 13.85 12.95
C ILE A 381 -15.02 14.55 12.14
N THR A 382 -13.94 14.94 12.81
CA THR A 382 -12.82 15.68 12.20
C THR A 382 -11.50 14.95 12.42
N THR A 383 -10.54 15.18 11.53
CA THR A 383 -9.14 14.80 11.73
C THR A 383 -8.36 15.86 12.52
N ASN A 384 -8.94 17.04 12.76
CA ASN A 384 -8.33 18.13 13.52
C ASN A 384 -8.65 17.99 15.02
N HIS A 385 -7.69 17.48 15.81
CA HIS A 385 -7.87 17.31 17.25
C HIS A 385 -8.11 18.65 17.97
N SER A 386 -7.38 19.70 17.60
CA SER A 386 -7.51 21.03 18.20
C SER A 386 -8.93 21.58 18.02
N LEU A 387 -9.54 21.39 16.85
CA LEU A 387 -10.93 21.78 16.59
C LEU A 387 -11.89 21.09 17.58
N ALA A 388 -11.74 19.78 17.77
CA ALA A 388 -12.57 19.03 18.70
C ALA A 388 -12.35 19.46 20.16
N GLU A 389 -11.10 19.67 20.58
CA GLU A 389 -10.73 20.07 21.94
C GLU A 389 -11.27 21.48 22.28
N ILE A 390 -11.02 22.45 21.40
CA ILE A 390 -11.46 23.84 21.61
C ILE A 390 -12.98 23.92 21.60
N THR A 391 -13.63 23.20 20.68
CA THR A 391 -15.10 23.13 20.65
C THR A 391 -15.66 22.51 21.93
N LYS A 392 -15.02 21.45 22.45
CA LYS A 392 -15.40 20.85 23.74
C LYS A 392 -15.30 21.88 24.87
N ARG A 393 -14.19 22.62 24.98
CA ARG A 393 -14.00 23.65 26.02
C ARG A 393 -14.96 24.82 25.90
N TYR A 394 -15.37 25.17 24.68
CA TYR A 394 -16.32 26.24 24.44
C TYR A 394 -17.72 25.89 25.00
N PHE A 395 -18.19 24.65 24.79
CA PHE A 395 -19.52 24.23 25.23
C PHE A 395 -19.58 23.63 26.64
N PHE A 396 -18.49 23.09 27.15
CA PHE A 396 -18.44 22.37 28.42
C PHE A 396 -17.34 22.90 29.31
N LYS A 397 -17.66 23.16 30.57
CA LYS A 397 -16.69 23.53 31.60
C LYS A 397 -15.98 22.27 32.12
N GLU A 398 -14.79 22.41 32.70
CA GLU A 398 -14.08 21.29 33.34
C GLU A 398 -14.89 20.63 34.48
N SER A 399 -15.79 21.38 35.11
CA SER A 399 -16.73 20.88 36.12
C SER A 399 -17.90 20.09 35.54
N ASP A 400 -18.19 20.23 34.24
CA ASP A 400 -19.22 19.45 33.59
C ASP A 400 -18.70 18.02 33.48
N ASN A 401 -19.34 17.13 34.23
CA ASN A 401 -19.00 15.71 34.35
C ASN A 401 -18.50 15.17 33.00
N ASN A 402 -17.26 14.63 32.94
CA ASN A 402 -16.54 14.15 31.75
C ASN A 402 -17.27 13.08 30.91
N ARG A 403 -18.53 12.80 31.23
CA ARG A 403 -19.45 11.86 30.60
C ARG A 403 -20.19 12.46 29.40
N ILE A 404 -20.29 13.79 29.27
CA ILE A 404 -21.02 14.38 28.14
C ILE A 404 -20.22 14.21 26.84
N ILE A 405 -20.87 13.65 25.82
CA ILE A 405 -20.29 13.49 24.48
C ILE A 405 -20.32 14.84 23.76
N PRO A 406 -19.15 15.42 23.42
CA PRO A 406 -19.08 16.69 22.72
C PRO A 406 -19.68 16.61 21.31
N PRO A 407 -20.12 17.74 20.73
CA PRO A 407 -20.70 17.74 19.38
C PRO A 407 -19.68 17.40 18.30
N VAL A 408 -18.39 17.62 18.56
CA VAL A 408 -17.28 17.32 17.67
C VAL A 408 -16.39 16.27 18.32
N LEU A 409 -16.05 15.22 17.58
CA LEU A 409 -15.11 14.19 18.02
C LEU A 409 -13.99 14.03 16.98
N PRO A 410 -12.74 13.80 17.43
CA PRO A 410 -11.69 13.33 16.55
C PRO A 410 -12.04 11.95 15.99
N ALA A 411 -11.76 11.72 14.71
CA ALA A 411 -12.01 10.44 14.03
C ALA A 411 -11.39 9.25 14.78
N TYR A 412 -10.13 9.38 15.21
CA TYR A 412 -9.43 8.29 15.91
C TYR A 412 -10.12 7.92 17.25
N ILE A 413 -10.72 8.87 17.99
CA ILE A 413 -11.44 8.55 19.24
C ILE A 413 -12.64 7.66 18.92
N LEU A 414 -13.42 8.04 17.91
CA LEU A 414 -14.57 7.25 17.49
C LEU A 414 -14.15 5.87 16.98
N THR A 415 -13.07 5.79 16.20
CA THR A 415 -12.53 4.51 15.74
C THR A 415 -12.10 3.62 16.91
N ASN A 416 -11.36 4.16 17.88
CA ASN A 416 -10.92 3.40 19.06
C ASN A 416 -12.12 2.88 19.86
N LEU A 417 -13.17 3.69 20.00
CA LEU A 417 -14.40 3.28 20.69
C LEU A 417 -15.12 2.13 19.99
N LEU A 418 -15.24 2.20 18.66
CA LEU A 418 -15.89 1.14 17.88
C LEU A 418 -15.04 -0.13 17.84
N TRP A 419 -13.73 0.03 17.72
CA TRP A 419 -12.78 -1.08 17.78
C TRP A 419 -12.82 -1.78 19.13
N LEU A 420 -12.86 -1.06 20.26
CA LEU A 420 -12.99 -1.67 21.59
C LEU A 420 -14.25 -2.53 21.75
N LYS A 421 -15.35 -2.17 21.08
CA LYS A 421 -16.59 -2.95 21.12
C LYS A 421 -16.50 -4.24 20.30
N ASN A 422 -15.68 -4.26 19.26
CA ASN A 422 -15.48 -5.44 18.42
C ASN A 422 -14.06 -5.46 17.81
N PRO A 423 -13.02 -5.85 18.57
CA PRO A 423 -11.65 -5.84 18.08
C PRO A 423 -11.44 -6.78 16.89
N THR A 424 -12.19 -7.89 16.86
CA THR A 424 -12.16 -8.89 15.78
C THR A 424 -12.72 -8.37 14.46
N ALA A 425 -13.53 -7.30 14.45
CA ALA A 425 -13.99 -6.69 13.21
C ALA A 425 -12.85 -5.99 12.44
N SER A 426 -11.78 -5.61 13.14
CA SER A 426 -10.70 -4.78 12.59
C SER A 426 -9.33 -5.18 13.16
N PRO A 427 -8.82 -6.39 12.85
CA PRO A 427 -7.55 -6.87 13.39
C PRO A 427 -6.34 -6.07 12.90
N THR A 428 -6.42 -5.48 11.69
CA THR A 428 -5.34 -4.72 11.07
C THR A 428 -5.36 -3.22 11.39
N LEU A 429 -6.35 -2.74 12.14
CA LEU A 429 -6.57 -1.31 12.38
C LEU A 429 -5.33 -0.61 12.92
N THR A 430 -4.73 -1.19 13.95
CA THR A 430 -3.55 -0.62 14.59
C THR A 430 -2.41 -0.45 13.58
N ARG A 431 -2.15 -1.48 12.77
CA ARG A 431 -1.07 -1.45 11.75
C ARG A 431 -1.34 -0.37 10.69
N LYS A 432 -2.58 -0.26 10.21
CA LYS A 432 -2.97 0.78 9.25
C LYS A 432 -2.81 2.19 9.83
N ARG A 433 -3.15 2.37 11.11
CA ARG A 433 -2.96 3.64 11.83
C ARG A 433 -1.47 3.98 11.96
N ILE A 434 -0.64 3.03 12.37
CA ILE A 434 0.82 3.21 12.44
C ILE A 434 1.38 3.67 11.09
N ILE A 435 1.00 2.99 9.99
CA ILE A 435 1.45 3.35 8.65
C ILE A 435 1.00 4.78 8.27
N ALA A 436 -0.25 5.15 8.57
CA ALA A 436 -0.77 6.49 8.32
C ALA A 436 0.02 7.57 9.09
N ASP A 437 0.34 7.30 10.35
CA ASP A 437 1.09 8.20 11.23
C ASP A 437 2.56 8.33 10.77
N CYS A 438 3.18 7.23 10.33
CA CYS A 438 4.50 7.27 9.69
C CYS A 438 4.48 8.14 8.44
N VAL A 439 3.52 7.93 7.52
CA VAL A 439 3.40 8.72 6.29
C VAL A 439 3.15 10.20 6.60
N ALA A 440 2.32 10.51 7.58
CA ALA A 440 2.09 11.90 8.01
C ALA A 440 3.34 12.55 8.62
N SER A 441 4.15 11.77 9.35
CA SER A 441 5.38 12.26 9.99
C SER A 441 6.53 12.42 9.01
N THR A 442 6.56 11.63 7.93
CA THR A 442 7.55 11.76 6.86
C THR A 442 7.17 12.78 5.79
N ALA A 443 5.93 13.26 5.79
CA ALA A 443 5.45 14.25 4.83
C ALA A 443 6.13 15.60 5.05
N THR A 444 6.45 16.28 3.95
CA THR A 444 7.16 17.56 3.97
C THR A 444 6.22 18.71 4.37
N PRO A 445 6.54 19.50 5.41
CA PRO A 445 5.78 20.69 5.74
C PRO A 445 5.82 21.78 4.65
N GLU A 446 4.77 22.59 4.57
CA GLU A 446 4.65 23.67 3.56
C GLU A 446 5.82 24.67 3.58
N TYR A 447 6.33 25.01 4.78
CA TYR A 447 7.44 25.95 4.92
C TYR A 447 8.76 25.40 4.35
N ILE A 448 9.01 24.09 4.50
CA ILE A 448 10.16 23.40 3.89
C ILE A 448 10.05 23.45 2.36
N TRP A 449 8.85 23.17 1.80
CA TRP A 449 8.62 23.30 0.35
C TRP A 449 8.89 24.71 -0.16
N LYS A 450 8.37 25.71 0.57
CA LYS A 450 8.56 27.12 0.22
C LYS A 450 10.06 27.45 0.16
N ARG A 451 10.81 27.10 1.21
CA ARG A 451 12.25 27.34 1.27
C ARG A 451 13.02 26.62 0.16
N TYR A 452 12.67 25.36 -0.11
CA TYR A 452 13.25 24.56 -1.19
C TYR A 452 13.05 25.21 -2.56
N PHE A 453 11.82 25.61 -2.89
CA PHE A 453 11.54 26.26 -4.17
C PHE A 453 12.17 27.64 -4.28
N GLU A 454 12.20 28.45 -3.20
CA GLU A 454 12.91 29.73 -3.17
C GLU A 454 14.39 29.56 -3.54
N LYS A 455 15.05 28.54 -2.97
CA LYS A 455 16.47 28.27 -3.26
C LYS A 455 16.70 27.75 -4.67
N ILE A 456 15.80 26.93 -5.22
CA ILE A 456 15.87 26.51 -6.63
C ILE A 456 15.78 27.71 -7.57
N GLU A 457 14.85 28.64 -7.31
CA GLU A 457 14.72 29.87 -8.13
C GLU A 457 15.97 30.74 -8.04
N GLU A 458 16.57 30.87 -6.86
CA GLU A 458 17.83 31.61 -6.67
C GLU A 458 18.97 31.06 -7.55
N ILE A 459 19.16 29.73 -7.53
CA ILE A 459 20.22 29.05 -8.29
C ILE A 459 19.96 29.12 -9.81
N LYS A 460 18.68 29.05 -10.22
CA LYS A 460 18.28 29.23 -11.62
C LYS A 460 18.56 30.64 -12.11
N ASN A 461 18.17 31.65 -11.33
CA ASN A 461 18.37 33.06 -11.69
C ASN A 461 19.86 33.43 -11.76
N ASN A 462 20.70 32.76 -10.96
CA ASN A 462 22.14 32.90 -11.01
C ASN A 462 22.81 32.14 -12.18
N GLY A 463 22.04 31.37 -12.96
CA GLY A 463 22.53 30.64 -14.14
C GLY A 463 23.32 29.36 -13.81
N THR A 464 23.29 28.89 -12.56
CA THR A 464 24.07 27.74 -12.09
C THR A 464 23.48 26.40 -12.55
N ILE A 465 22.18 26.34 -12.82
CA ILE A 465 21.47 25.13 -13.27
C ILE A 465 20.76 25.35 -14.61
N THR A 466 20.62 24.28 -15.40
CA THR A 466 19.89 24.32 -16.67
C THR A 466 18.38 24.29 -16.48
N SER A 467 17.61 24.52 -17.57
CA SER A 467 16.15 24.38 -17.51
C SER A 467 15.72 22.95 -17.17
N ASP A 468 16.43 21.94 -17.68
CA ASP A 468 16.13 20.53 -17.41
C ASP A 468 16.39 20.18 -15.94
N ASP A 469 17.49 20.68 -15.37
CA ASP A 469 17.82 20.53 -13.95
C ASP A 469 16.76 21.13 -13.04
N TYR A 470 16.25 22.31 -13.43
CA TYR A 470 15.15 22.96 -12.75
C TYR A 470 13.88 22.11 -12.77
N TYR A 471 13.57 21.46 -13.90
CA TYR A 471 12.43 20.55 -13.98
C TYR A 471 12.63 19.30 -13.10
N ILE A 472 13.81 18.71 -13.10
CA ILE A 472 14.12 17.55 -12.24
C ILE A 472 13.89 17.91 -10.77
N LEU A 473 14.52 18.98 -10.28
CA LEU A 473 14.41 19.41 -8.88
C LEU A 473 12.97 19.72 -8.46
N ARG A 474 12.17 20.29 -9.36
CA ARG A 474 10.82 20.76 -9.02
C ARG A 474 9.77 19.65 -9.09
N TYR A 475 9.91 18.71 -10.03
CA TYR A 475 8.85 17.76 -10.37
C TYR A 475 9.19 16.28 -10.11
N SER A 476 10.47 15.90 -9.98
CA SER A 476 10.81 14.48 -9.77
C SER A 476 10.45 14.03 -8.35
N GLN A 477 9.94 12.81 -8.21
CA GLN A 477 9.61 12.25 -6.90
C GLN A 477 10.89 11.95 -6.10
N GLU A 478 11.95 11.63 -6.82
CA GLU A 478 13.27 11.28 -6.32
C GLU A 478 13.90 12.49 -5.64
N ALA A 479 13.92 13.67 -6.29
CA ALA A 479 14.49 14.89 -5.72
C ALA A 479 13.77 15.30 -4.44
N ARG A 480 12.45 15.11 -4.41
CA ARG A 480 11.60 15.41 -3.25
C ARG A 480 11.88 14.48 -2.07
N SER A 481 12.06 13.20 -2.35
CA SER A 481 12.38 12.19 -1.33
C SER A 481 13.78 12.43 -0.76
N LEU A 482 14.76 12.66 -1.64
CA LEU A 482 16.15 12.99 -1.29
C LEU A 482 16.26 14.29 -0.51
N MET A 483 15.44 15.30 -0.84
CA MET A 483 15.42 16.57 -0.12
C MET A 483 15.16 16.37 1.37
N MET A 484 14.15 15.57 1.74
CA MET A 484 13.85 15.30 3.15
C MET A 484 14.92 14.43 3.82
N GLU A 485 15.53 13.51 3.08
CA GLU A 485 16.59 12.65 3.60
C GLU A 485 17.88 13.42 3.90
N ILE A 486 18.34 14.24 2.94
CA ILE A 486 19.57 15.05 3.06
C ILE A 486 19.39 16.14 4.12
N THR A 487 18.23 16.81 4.15
CA THR A 487 17.96 17.87 5.14
C THR A 487 17.57 17.33 6.51
N SER A 488 17.23 16.02 6.60
CA SER A 488 16.63 15.43 7.81
C SER A 488 15.37 16.19 8.29
N GLY A 489 14.69 16.90 7.38
CA GLY A 489 13.55 17.77 7.68
C GLY A 489 13.89 19.10 8.38
N ASP A 490 15.16 19.51 8.41
CA ASP A 490 15.60 20.82 8.90
C ASP A 490 15.49 21.89 7.80
N GLU A 491 14.80 23.00 8.10
CA GLU A 491 14.68 24.14 7.18
C GLU A 491 16.02 24.82 6.94
N ASN A 492 16.86 24.93 7.98
CA ASN A 492 18.13 25.63 7.91
C ASN A 492 19.17 24.86 7.09
N ALA A 493 19.00 23.55 6.97
CA ALA A 493 19.81 22.70 6.11
C ALA A 493 19.56 22.97 4.61
N ILE A 494 18.42 23.57 4.23
CA ILE A 494 18.13 23.92 2.83
C ILE A 494 18.98 25.10 2.39
N THR A 495 20.13 24.76 1.81
CA THR A 495 21.15 25.67 1.29
C THR A 495 21.44 25.37 -0.17
N ILE A 496 22.15 26.27 -0.86
CA ILE A 496 22.54 26.06 -2.27
C ILE A 496 23.30 24.74 -2.45
N GLY A 497 24.26 24.45 -1.58
CA GLY A 497 25.03 23.20 -1.63
C GLY A 497 24.16 21.95 -1.51
N THR A 498 23.16 21.96 -0.62
CA THR A 498 22.23 20.81 -0.53
C THR A 498 21.35 20.65 -1.77
N ILE A 499 20.97 21.73 -2.46
CA ILE A 499 20.21 21.62 -3.71
C ILE A 499 21.07 20.97 -4.81
N GLU A 500 22.35 21.34 -4.90
CA GLU A 500 23.29 20.73 -5.84
C GLU A 500 23.53 19.25 -5.54
N GLU A 501 23.64 18.88 -4.26
CA GLU A 501 23.73 17.49 -3.81
C GLU A 501 22.48 16.68 -4.21
N ILE A 502 21.28 17.23 -3.97
CA ILE A 502 20.01 16.61 -4.38
C ILE A 502 19.96 16.42 -5.89
N LEU A 503 20.39 17.42 -6.67
CA LEU A 503 20.41 17.34 -8.14
C LEU A 503 21.37 16.24 -8.62
N ALA A 504 22.58 16.19 -8.06
CA ALA A 504 23.59 15.20 -8.42
C ALA A 504 23.11 13.78 -8.10
N ALA A 505 22.55 13.57 -6.90
CA ALA A 505 21.97 12.29 -6.50
C ALA A 505 20.77 11.89 -7.36
N SER A 506 19.86 12.82 -7.67
CA SER A 506 18.71 12.55 -8.54
C SER A 506 19.13 12.15 -9.95
N LYS A 507 20.15 12.81 -10.52
CA LYS A 507 20.69 12.44 -11.84
C LYS A 507 21.37 11.07 -11.81
N ALA A 508 22.11 10.76 -10.76
CA ALA A 508 22.78 9.47 -10.61
C ALA A 508 21.75 8.32 -10.59
N GLU A 509 20.64 8.49 -9.86
CA GLU A 509 19.57 7.48 -9.83
C GLU A 509 18.86 7.37 -11.19
N LEU A 510 18.56 8.49 -11.87
CA LEU A 510 17.99 8.46 -13.23
C LEU A 510 18.89 7.71 -14.23
N ILE A 511 20.21 7.85 -14.12
CA ILE A 511 21.17 7.11 -14.96
C ILE A 511 21.12 5.61 -14.65
N LYS A 512 21.05 5.25 -13.37
CA LYS A 512 20.96 3.86 -12.91
C LYS A 512 19.65 3.19 -13.34
N ASP A 513 18.53 3.90 -13.25
CA ASP A 513 17.23 3.44 -13.75
C ASP A 513 17.26 3.25 -15.27
N GLN A 514 17.85 4.19 -16.00
CA GLN A 514 18.01 4.06 -17.45
C GLN A 514 18.87 2.85 -17.83
N GLN A 515 19.95 2.58 -17.08
CA GLN A 515 20.80 1.41 -17.26
C GLN A 515 20.03 0.11 -17.00
N SER A 516 19.29 0.02 -15.89
CA SER A 516 18.51 -1.18 -15.56
C SER A 516 17.42 -1.47 -16.60
N ILE A 517 16.70 -0.43 -17.07
CA ILE A 517 15.71 -0.56 -18.14
C ILE A 517 16.38 -1.02 -19.44
N THR A 518 17.56 -0.47 -19.77
CA THR A 518 18.31 -0.87 -20.97
C THR A 518 18.76 -2.33 -20.89
N GLU A 519 19.26 -2.77 -19.74
CA GLU A 519 19.63 -4.16 -19.48
C GLU A 519 18.42 -5.10 -19.56
N GLU A 520 17.27 -4.73 -18.98
CA GLU A 520 16.05 -5.53 -19.05
C GLU A 520 15.51 -5.62 -20.48
N THR A 521 15.54 -4.51 -21.22
CA THR A 521 15.13 -4.47 -22.63
C THR A 521 16.06 -5.33 -23.48
N GLN A 522 17.36 -5.31 -23.20
CA GLN A 522 18.34 -6.15 -23.89
C GLN A 522 18.12 -7.63 -23.57
N ARG A 523 17.87 -8.00 -22.31
CA ARG A 523 17.51 -9.38 -21.94
C ARG A 523 16.27 -9.87 -22.67
N LYS A 524 15.20 -9.08 -22.70
CA LYS A 524 13.97 -9.42 -23.44
C LYS A 524 14.24 -9.58 -24.94
N LYS A 525 15.10 -8.73 -25.51
CA LYS A 525 15.50 -8.84 -26.92
C LYS A 525 16.32 -10.11 -27.17
N ASP A 526 17.24 -10.46 -26.27
CA ASP A 526 18.05 -11.67 -26.38
C ASP A 526 17.21 -12.94 -26.19
N GLU A 527 16.20 -12.92 -25.31
CA GLU A 527 15.21 -14.00 -25.16
C GLU A 527 14.39 -14.21 -26.44
N VAL A 528 13.84 -13.13 -27.00
CA VAL A 528 13.09 -13.19 -28.27
C VAL A 528 13.99 -13.64 -29.43
N GLN A 529 15.25 -13.19 -29.45
CA GLN A 529 16.23 -13.61 -30.45
C GLN A 529 16.58 -15.10 -30.31
N ALA A 530 16.76 -15.59 -29.09
CA ALA A 530 17.02 -17.01 -28.83
C ALA A 530 15.83 -17.90 -29.20
N GLU A 531 14.60 -17.44 -28.96
CA GLU A 531 13.37 -18.11 -29.38
C GLU A 531 13.24 -18.12 -30.91
N PHE A 532 13.56 -17.01 -31.57
CA PHE A 532 13.58 -16.95 -33.03
C PHE A 532 14.66 -17.87 -33.64
N GLU A 533 15.85 -17.93 -33.06
CA GLU A 533 16.93 -18.81 -33.50
C GLU A 533 16.65 -20.31 -33.25
N SER A 534 15.90 -20.63 -32.19
CA SER A 534 15.46 -22.01 -31.95
C SER A 534 14.42 -22.43 -33.00
N TYR A 535 13.45 -21.55 -33.30
CA TYR A 535 12.45 -21.77 -34.33
C TYR A 535 13.08 -21.93 -35.73
N ILE A 536 14.05 -21.09 -36.09
CA ILE A 536 14.77 -21.22 -37.38
C ILE A 536 15.53 -22.54 -37.45
N ARG A 537 16.18 -22.98 -36.35
CA ARG A 537 16.86 -24.29 -36.31
C ARG A 537 15.88 -25.46 -36.47
N GLU A 538 14.71 -25.38 -35.85
CA GLU A 538 13.68 -26.42 -35.98
C GLU A 538 13.17 -26.50 -37.42
N VAL A 539 12.83 -25.36 -38.04
CA VAL A 539 12.40 -25.30 -39.45
C VAL A 539 13.49 -25.79 -40.39
N ALA A 540 14.75 -25.39 -40.18
CA ALA A 540 15.89 -25.84 -40.99
C ALA A 540 16.05 -27.36 -40.92
N SER A 541 16.02 -27.95 -39.72
CA SER A 541 16.12 -29.40 -39.52
C SER A 541 14.96 -30.16 -40.19
N ALA A 542 13.74 -29.62 -40.12
CA ALA A 542 12.57 -30.21 -40.77
C ALA A 542 12.69 -30.15 -42.31
N THR A 543 13.22 -29.06 -42.86
CA THR A 543 13.48 -28.95 -44.30
C THR A 543 14.59 -29.88 -44.79
N GLU A 544 15.64 -30.10 -44.00
CA GLU A 544 16.73 -31.02 -44.32
C GLU A 544 16.23 -32.47 -44.36
N ILE A 545 15.53 -32.92 -43.31
CA ILE A 545 14.90 -34.25 -43.25
C ILE A 545 13.93 -34.47 -44.42
N ARG A 546 13.18 -33.42 -44.79
CA ARG A 546 12.25 -33.45 -45.94
C ARG A 546 12.99 -33.62 -47.26
N ASN A 547 14.04 -32.83 -47.49
CA ASN A 547 14.84 -32.88 -48.71
C ASN A 547 15.54 -34.23 -48.87
N ASP A 548 16.05 -34.80 -47.78
CA ASP A 548 16.66 -36.13 -47.78
C ASP A 548 15.65 -37.23 -48.13
N ARG A 549 14.43 -37.16 -47.59
CA ARG A 549 13.36 -38.09 -47.96
C ARG A 549 13.01 -38.01 -49.44
N ILE A 550 12.83 -36.79 -49.97
CA ILE A 550 12.54 -36.58 -51.40
C ILE A 550 13.67 -37.14 -52.26
N ASN A 551 14.92 -36.90 -51.87
CA ASN A 551 16.10 -37.37 -52.61
C ASN A 551 16.18 -38.92 -52.61
N ASN A 552 16.01 -39.55 -51.45
CA ASN A 552 16.04 -41.00 -51.30
C ASN A 552 14.92 -41.70 -52.08
N ILE A 553 13.71 -41.14 -52.05
CA ILE A 553 12.58 -41.64 -52.84
C ILE A 553 12.90 -41.49 -54.33
N SER A 554 13.37 -40.32 -54.76
CA SER A 554 13.68 -40.05 -56.18
C SER A 554 14.73 -41.02 -56.74
N ILE A 555 15.80 -41.27 -55.98
CA ILE A 555 16.86 -42.23 -56.36
C ILE A 555 16.31 -43.66 -56.44
N SER A 556 15.55 -44.10 -55.42
CA SER A 556 15.00 -45.46 -55.37
C SER A 556 14.03 -45.73 -56.53
N TRP A 557 13.13 -44.80 -56.81
CA TRP A 557 12.17 -44.92 -57.90
C TRP A 557 12.82 -44.78 -59.27
N GLY A 558 13.77 -43.85 -59.44
CA GLY A 558 14.54 -43.72 -60.67
C GLY A 558 15.26 -45.02 -61.03
N ARG A 559 15.95 -45.63 -60.06
CA ARG A 559 16.60 -46.93 -60.23
C ARG A 559 15.62 -48.05 -60.59
N ARG A 560 14.46 -48.12 -59.94
CA ARG A 560 13.42 -49.13 -60.24
C ARG A 560 12.89 -48.98 -61.66
N ILE A 561 12.57 -47.76 -62.08
CA ILE A 561 12.06 -47.49 -63.42
C ILE A 561 13.11 -47.87 -64.47
N VAL A 562 14.37 -47.48 -64.27
CA VAL A 562 15.46 -47.85 -65.20
C VAL A 562 15.67 -49.37 -65.24
N LYS A 563 15.58 -50.07 -64.12
CA LYS A 563 15.63 -51.55 -64.08
C LYS A 563 14.49 -52.18 -64.87
N ILE A 564 13.27 -51.66 -64.76
CA ILE A 564 12.11 -52.13 -65.53
C ILE A 564 12.33 -51.89 -67.02
N ILE A 565 12.78 -50.70 -67.41
CA ILE A 565 13.08 -50.38 -68.81
C ILE A 565 14.16 -51.33 -69.36
N LYS A 566 15.23 -51.58 -68.60
CA LYS A 566 16.28 -52.55 -68.95
C LYS A 566 15.68 -53.96 -69.14
N ALA A 567 14.84 -54.42 -68.22
CA ALA A 567 14.20 -55.73 -68.31
C ALA A 567 13.27 -55.85 -69.53
N VAL A 568 12.47 -54.82 -69.83
CA VAL A 568 11.60 -54.78 -71.01
C VAL A 568 12.42 -54.84 -72.30
N ILE A 569 13.52 -54.09 -72.39
CA ILE A 569 14.40 -54.13 -73.56
C ILE A 569 15.01 -55.52 -73.74
N VAL A 570 15.50 -56.15 -72.66
CA VAL A 570 16.01 -57.53 -72.71
C VAL A 570 14.93 -58.50 -73.17
N LEU A 571 13.69 -58.34 -72.69
CA LEU A 571 12.57 -59.20 -73.07
C LEU A 571 12.18 -59.02 -74.55
N ILE A 572 12.21 -57.79 -75.07
CA ILE A 572 12.03 -57.50 -76.50
C ILE A 572 13.14 -58.16 -77.33
N LEU A 573 14.40 -58.11 -76.86
CA LEU A 573 15.52 -58.75 -77.55
C LEU A 573 15.39 -60.27 -77.58
N LEU A 574 14.99 -60.90 -76.46
CA LEU A 574 14.73 -62.33 -76.38
C LEU A 574 13.52 -62.74 -77.26
N ALA A 575 12.45 -61.94 -77.28
CA ALA A 575 11.32 -62.13 -78.17
C ALA A 575 11.74 -62.01 -79.65
N GLY A 576 12.60 -61.05 -79.97
CA GLY A 576 13.17 -60.90 -81.30
C GLY A 576 14.06 -62.08 -81.71
N GLN A 577 14.88 -62.61 -80.79
CA GLN A 577 15.70 -63.80 -81.04
C GLN A 577 14.86 -65.06 -81.23
N THR A 578 13.85 -65.27 -80.38
CA THR A 578 12.92 -66.41 -80.54
C THR A 578 12.14 -66.31 -81.84
N PHE A 579 11.66 -65.11 -82.19
CA PHE A 579 11.03 -64.85 -83.50
C PHE A 579 11.97 -65.15 -84.66
N ALA A 580 13.22 -64.66 -84.60
CA ALA A 580 14.23 -64.95 -85.62
C ALA A 580 14.54 -66.46 -85.73
N TYR A 581 14.56 -67.18 -84.61
CA TYR A 581 14.72 -68.64 -84.59
C TYR A 581 13.55 -69.35 -85.28
N TYR A 582 12.30 -68.98 -84.97
CA TYR A 582 11.13 -69.56 -85.65
C TYR A 582 11.12 -69.26 -87.15
N MET A 583 11.57 -68.06 -87.55
CA MET A 583 11.67 -67.68 -88.96
C MET A 583 12.64 -68.58 -89.75
N LEU A 584 13.67 -69.17 -89.13
CA LEU A 584 14.58 -70.12 -89.79
C LEU A 584 13.88 -71.40 -90.30
N ASN A 585 12.71 -71.73 -89.76
CA ASN A 585 11.95 -72.92 -90.16
C ASN A 585 10.92 -72.65 -91.28
N PHE A 586 10.75 -71.40 -91.72
CA PHE A 586 9.82 -71.05 -92.80
C PHE A 586 10.55 -70.85 -94.13
N THR A 587 9.95 -71.30 -95.24
CA THR A 587 10.49 -71.12 -96.60
C THR A 587 10.30 -69.67 -97.08
N ILE A 588 11.16 -68.76 -96.60
CA ILE A 588 11.15 -67.33 -96.93
C ILE A 588 12.32 -67.03 -97.89
N PRO A 589 12.19 -66.08 -98.85
CA PRO A 589 13.29 -65.71 -99.76
C PRO A 589 14.58 -65.29 -99.03
N LEU A 590 15.73 -65.79 -99.50
CA LEU A 590 17.05 -65.63 -98.84
C LEU A 590 17.44 -64.19 -98.50
N TRP A 591 17.04 -63.21 -99.32
CA TRP A 591 17.41 -61.80 -99.15
C TRP A 591 16.72 -61.13 -97.95
N VAL A 592 15.60 -61.67 -97.48
CA VAL A 592 14.95 -61.26 -96.21
C VAL A 592 15.54 -62.05 -95.04
N HIS A 593 15.96 -63.29 -95.30
CA HIS A 593 16.43 -64.22 -94.28
C HIS A 593 17.78 -63.82 -93.66
N ILE A 594 18.74 -63.42 -94.49
CA ILE A 594 20.12 -63.12 -94.08
C ILE A 594 20.22 -61.89 -93.15
N PRO A 595 19.57 -60.74 -93.43
CA PRO A 595 19.68 -59.56 -92.58
C PRO A 595 19.09 -59.77 -91.18
N VAL A 596 17.94 -60.46 -91.08
CA VAL A 596 17.24 -60.68 -89.81
C VAL A 596 18.05 -61.60 -88.89
N VAL A 597 18.64 -62.66 -89.47
CA VAL A 597 19.52 -63.59 -88.74
C VAL A 597 20.80 -62.89 -88.30
N LEU A 598 21.44 -62.10 -89.16
CA LEU A 598 22.65 -61.34 -88.81
C LEU A 598 22.39 -60.31 -87.70
N LEU A 599 21.23 -59.64 -87.72
CA LEU A 599 20.88 -58.61 -86.74
C LEU A 599 20.58 -59.21 -85.36
N PHE A 600 19.86 -60.33 -85.27
CA PHE A 600 19.47 -60.89 -83.97
C PHE A 600 20.41 -61.96 -83.41
N ILE A 601 21.10 -62.73 -84.26
CA ILE A 601 21.98 -63.82 -83.82
C ILE A 601 23.44 -63.37 -83.67
N SER A 602 23.97 -62.55 -84.60
CA SER A 602 25.40 -62.16 -84.54
C SER A 602 25.67 -60.77 -83.95
N PHE A 603 24.81 -59.77 -84.16
CA PHE A 603 25.12 -58.41 -83.74
C PHE A 603 25.08 -58.21 -82.21
N PHE A 604 24.03 -58.71 -81.53
CA PHE A 604 23.89 -58.51 -80.09
C PHE A 604 24.96 -59.21 -79.23
N PRO A 605 25.35 -60.48 -79.51
CA PRO A 605 26.44 -61.12 -78.78
C PRO A 605 27.81 -60.47 -79.04
N VAL A 606 28.08 -60.06 -80.28
CA VAL A 606 29.36 -59.42 -80.64
C VAL A 606 29.45 -58.01 -80.05
N ALA A 607 28.37 -57.23 -80.05
CA ALA A 607 28.32 -55.93 -79.39
C ALA A 607 28.53 -56.06 -77.86
N GLY A 608 28.02 -57.13 -77.25
CA GLY A 608 28.30 -57.48 -75.86
C GLY A 608 29.77 -57.83 -75.62
N TYR A 609 30.38 -58.64 -76.49
CA TYR A 609 31.78 -59.06 -76.39
C TYR A 609 32.79 -57.91 -76.63
N MET A 610 32.46 -56.97 -77.53
CA MET A 610 33.31 -55.80 -77.84
C MET A 610 33.26 -54.70 -76.78
N GLY A 611 32.55 -54.88 -75.65
CA GLY A 611 32.52 -53.90 -74.57
C GLY A 611 31.83 -52.57 -74.93
N LEU A 612 31.07 -52.53 -76.03
CA LEU A 612 30.13 -51.47 -76.37
C LEU A 612 28.97 -51.54 -75.37
N SER A 613 29.22 -51.02 -74.18
CA SER A 613 28.26 -50.99 -73.10
C SER A 613 27.01 -50.22 -73.55
N LEU A 614 25.97 -50.96 -73.92
CA LEU A 614 24.60 -50.47 -74.06
C LEU A 614 24.09 -49.83 -72.75
N LEU A 615 24.86 -49.88 -71.64
CA LEU A 615 24.49 -49.38 -70.32
C LEU A 615 24.81 -47.90 -70.11
N ARG A 616 25.80 -47.30 -70.80
CA ARG A 616 26.13 -45.87 -70.65
C ARG A 616 24.97 -44.89 -70.89
N PRO A 617 24.07 -45.08 -71.89
CA PRO A 617 22.91 -44.21 -72.02
C PRO A 617 21.90 -44.37 -70.87
N PHE A 618 21.87 -45.51 -70.19
CA PHE A 618 20.97 -45.71 -69.06
C PHE A 618 21.39 -44.97 -67.80
N ASP A 619 22.68 -44.70 -67.60
CA ASP A 619 23.12 -43.90 -66.45
C ASP A 619 22.70 -42.43 -66.62
N LYS A 620 22.78 -41.91 -67.86
CA LYS A 620 22.21 -40.59 -68.20
C LYS A 620 20.69 -40.57 -68.07
N LEU A 621 20.02 -41.65 -68.48
CA LEU A 621 18.57 -41.80 -68.33
C LEU A 621 18.16 -41.88 -66.85
N GLU A 622 18.92 -42.59 -66.01
CA GLU A 622 18.69 -42.66 -64.56
C GLU A 622 18.77 -41.27 -63.94
N HIS A 623 19.85 -40.53 -64.21
CA HIS A 623 19.97 -39.15 -63.73
C HIS A 623 18.83 -38.24 -64.20
N PHE A 624 18.41 -38.38 -65.46
CA PHE A 624 17.28 -37.60 -65.99
C PHE A 624 15.95 -37.96 -65.28
N ILE A 625 15.64 -39.24 -65.13
CA ILE A 625 14.42 -39.71 -64.46
C ILE A 625 14.41 -39.33 -62.98
N VAL A 626 15.54 -39.48 -62.27
CA VAL A 626 15.67 -39.07 -60.86
C VAL A 626 15.40 -37.57 -60.71
N ASN A 627 15.97 -36.72 -61.57
CA ASN A 627 15.72 -35.28 -61.54
C ASN A 627 14.26 -34.93 -61.85
N LEU A 628 13.63 -35.64 -62.79
CA LEU A 628 12.25 -35.41 -63.16
C LEU A 628 11.28 -35.77 -62.02
N ILE A 629 11.53 -36.90 -61.34
CA ILE A 629 10.78 -37.31 -60.13
C ILE A 629 11.00 -36.32 -59.00
N LYS A 630 12.25 -35.91 -58.76
CA LYS A 630 12.60 -34.93 -57.73
C LYS A 630 11.83 -33.63 -57.94
N ASN A 631 11.89 -33.05 -59.14
CA ASN A 631 11.20 -31.79 -59.45
C ASN A 631 9.67 -31.90 -59.29
N LYS A 632 9.08 -33.04 -59.67
CA LYS A 632 7.64 -33.26 -59.54
C LYS A 632 7.19 -33.50 -58.10
N LEU A 633 8.00 -34.17 -57.28
CA LEU A 633 7.72 -34.33 -55.86
C LEU A 633 7.84 -33.00 -55.12
N THR A 634 8.86 -32.19 -55.44
CA THR A 634 9.01 -30.84 -54.87
C THR A 634 7.79 -29.98 -55.20
N SER A 635 7.36 -29.93 -56.46
CA SER A 635 6.21 -29.09 -56.86
C SER A 635 4.88 -29.55 -56.24
N LEU A 636 4.65 -30.86 -56.09
CA LEU A 636 3.45 -31.39 -55.43
C LEU A 636 3.41 -31.07 -53.94
N VAL A 637 4.57 -31.04 -53.28
CA VAL A 637 4.67 -30.68 -51.87
C VAL A 637 4.43 -29.18 -51.68
N ASP A 638 4.98 -28.34 -52.56
CA ASP A 638 4.78 -26.88 -52.52
C ASP A 638 3.32 -26.48 -52.79
N LEU A 639 2.64 -27.14 -53.73
CA LEU A 639 1.22 -26.94 -54.03
C LEU A 639 0.31 -27.28 -52.84
N ARG A 640 0.64 -28.32 -52.07
CA ARG A 640 -0.16 -28.76 -50.92
C ARG A 640 -0.10 -27.78 -49.75
N GLN A 641 1.02 -27.06 -49.61
CA GLN A 641 1.20 -26.03 -48.57
C GLN A 641 0.47 -24.71 -48.90
N GLN A 642 0.16 -24.42 -50.16
CA GLN A 642 -0.64 -23.23 -50.52
C GLN A 642 -2.14 -23.41 -50.28
N THR A 643 -2.61 -24.63 -50.06
CA THR A 643 -4.02 -24.98 -49.87
C THR A 643 -4.43 -25.26 -48.41
N THR A 644 -3.48 -25.20 -47.48
CA THR A 644 -3.66 -25.29 -46.02
C THR A 644 -3.18 -24.01 -45.38
#